data_AF-A0A962IEL1-F1
#
_entry.id   AF-A0A962IEL1-F1
#
_cell.length_a   1.000
_cell.length_b   1.000
_cell.length_c   1.000
_cell.angle_alpha   90.00
_cell.angle_beta   90.00
_cell.angle_gamma   90.00
#
_symmetry.space_group_name_H-M   'P 1'
#
loop_
_entity.id
_entity.type
_entity.pdbx_description
1 polymer ?
#
loop_
_entity_poly.entity_id
_entity_poly.type
_entity_poly.pdbx_seq_one_letter_code
_entity_poly.pdbx_strand_id
1 'polypeptide(L)'
;ELPLMFPDDADVQRVRAHVFDPFEYLMLREKEGLLNKDFKQSLGTVSYHASCHLRVQNMGYKTRELLEMIPDTRLDLIERCSGHDGTYAVKTEFHAISMKICKPVINKVKQAKADYYGSDCPMAGHQIENGLDEGAGAPHHPMTLLRMAYGL
;
A
#
# COMPACT_ATOMS: atom_id res chain seq x y z
N GLU A 1 5.27 14.45 9.16
CA GLU A 1 4.87 15.37 10.25
C GLU A 1 5.99 16.32 10.67
N LEU A 2 7.21 15.83 10.96
CA LEU A 2 8.32 16.68 11.41
C LEU A 2 8.57 17.95 10.57
N PRO A 3 8.56 17.92 9.23
CA PRO A 3 8.76 19.14 8.44
C PRO A 3 7.65 20.19 8.58
N LEU A 4 6.46 19.79 9.01
CA LEU A 4 5.36 20.72 9.30
C LEU A 4 5.50 21.34 10.69
N MET A 5 6.03 20.58 11.66
CA MET A 5 6.26 21.06 13.03
C MET A 5 7.50 21.95 13.15
N PHE A 6 8.53 21.67 12.33
CA PHE A 6 9.81 22.37 12.31
C PHE A 6 10.14 22.86 10.90
N PRO A 7 9.36 23.81 10.35
CA PRO A 7 9.53 24.26 8.96
C PRO A 7 10.88 24.95 8.72
N ASP A 8 11.42 25.64 9.73
CA ASP A 8 12.63 26.45 9.62
C ASP A 8 13.90 25.72 10.10
N ASP A 9 13.77 24.47 10.59
CA ASP A 9 14.91 23.68 11.06
C ASP A 9 15.68 23.08 9.86
N ALA A 10 16.93 23.51 9.69
CA ALA A 10 17.75 23.12 8.55
C ALA A 10 18.05 21.62 8.50
N ASP A 11 18.22 20.95 9.63
CA ASP A 11 18.50 19.52 9.69
C ASP A 11 17.25 18.71 9.32
N VAL A 12 16.07 19.14 9.80
CA VAL A 12 14.79 18.54 9.42
C VAL A 12 14.54 18.67 7.91
N GLN A 13 14.78 19.85 7.34
CA GLN A 13 14.60 20.05 5.89
C GLN A 13 15.62 19.23 5.08
N ARG A 14 16.86 19.10 5.56
CA ARG A 14 17.88 18.27 4.90
C ARG A 14 17.46 16.80 4.83
N VAL A 15 16.97 16.23 5.93
CA VAL A 15 16.49 14.83 5.96
C VAL A 15 15.27 14.67 5.05
N ARG A 16 14.30 15.58 5.13
CA ARG A 16 13.09 15.57 4.27
C ARG A 16 13.45 15.49 2.79
N ALA A 17 14.46 16.23 2.33
CA ALA A 17 14.83 16.26 0.92
C ALA A 17 15.46 14.96 0.39
N HIS A 18 15.81 14.01 1.28
CA HIS A 18 16.54 12.79 0.93
C HIS A 18 15.85 11.50 1.40
N VAL A 19 14.64 11.59 1.96
CA VAL A 19 13.85 10.43 2.39
C VAL A 19 12.59 10.40 1.56
N PHE A 20 12.36 9.29 0.87
CA PHE A 20 11.24 9.11 -0.04
C PHE A 20 10.45 7.86 0.32
N ASP A 21 9.15 7.89 0.09
CA ASP A 21 8.40 6.66 -0.10
C ASP A 21 8.87 5.95 -1.39
N PRO A 22 8.96 4.61 -1.44
CA PRO A 22 9.43 3.91 -2.62
C PRO A 22 8.63 4.25 -3.89
N PHE A 23 7.31 4.37 -3.82
CA PHE A 23 6.47 4.67 -4.98
C PHE A 23 6.48 6.15 -5.33
N GLU A 24 6.67 7.06 -4.36
CA GLU A 24 7.01 8.45 -4.65
C GLU A 24 8.29 8.55 -5.47
N TYR A 25 9.35 7.86 -5.03
CA TYR A 25 10.64 7.86 -5.71
C TYR A 25 10.53 7.28 -7.13
N LEU A 26 9.83 6.16 -7.32
CA LEU A 26 9.63 5.57 -8.65
C LEU A 26 8.85 6.49 -9.59
N MET A 27 7.84 7.20 -9.08
CA MET A 27 7.09 8.17 -9.88
C MET A 27 7.92 9.42 -10.22
N LEU A 28 8.86 9.83 -9.36
CA LEU A 28 9.85 10.87 -9.70
C LEU A 28 10.76 10.41 -10.86
N ARG A 29 11.22 9.15 -10.83
CA ARG A 29 12.02 8.58 -11.92
C ARG A 29 11.22 8.45 -13.22
N GLU A 30 9.94 8.09 -13.15
CA GLU A 30 9.04 8.10 -14.31
C GLU A 30 8.92 9.50 -14.91
N LYS A 31 8.72 10.53 -14.08
CA LYS A 31 8.65 11.93 -14.55
C LYS A 31 9.92 12.38 -15.28
N GLU A 32 11.07 11.83 -14.91
CA GLU A 32 12.37 12.08 -15.55
C GLU A 32 12.65 11.16 -16.76
N GLY A 33 11.74 10.24 -17.09
CA GLY A 33 11.91 9.28 -18.18
C GLY A 33 12.91 8.15 -17.87
N LEU A 34 13.22 7.94 -16.58
CA LEU A 34 14.22 6.97 -16.12
C LEU A 34 13.62 5.64 -15.64
N LEU A 35 12.30 5.57 -15.48
CA LEU A 35 11.62 4.34 -15.11
C LEU A 35 11.51 3.41 -16.34
N ASN A 36 12.01 2.19 -16.21
CA ASN A 36 11.79 1.17 -17.23
C ASN A 36 10.32 0.74 -17.20
N LYS A 37 9.60 0.81 -18.33
CA LYS A 37 8.19 0.39 -18.42
C LYS A 37 8.00 -0.86 -19.27
N ASP A 38 9.07 -1.62 -19.51
CA ASP A 38 9.05 -2.90 -20.22
C ASP A 38 8.50 -4.03 -19.34
N PHE A 39 7.24 -3.88 -18.93
CA PHE A 39 6.50 -4.87 -18.15
C PHE A 39 6.21 -6.10 -19.02
N LYS A 40 6.47 -7.28 -18.46
CA LYS A 40 6.31 -8.60 -19.11
C LYS A 40 4.99 -9.27 -18.80
N GLN A 41 4.37 -8.91 -17.68
CA GLN A 41 3.15 -9.54 -17.19
C GLN A 41 2.14 -8.48 -16.74
N SER A 42 0.87 -8.69 -17.09
CA SER A 42 -0.25 -7.97 -16.49
C SER A 42 -0.53 -8.49 -15.08
N LEU A 43 -1.10 -7.64 -14.22
CA LEU A 43 -1.56 -8.00 -12.89
C LEU A 43 -3.07 -8.20 -12.79
N GLY A 44 -3.83 -7.94 -13.87
CA GLY A 44 -5.29 -8.00 -13.84
C GLY A 44 -5.88 -7.02 -12.82
N THR A 45 -6.80 -7.49 -12.00
CA THR A 45 -7.42 -6.67 -10.94
C THR A 45 -6.68 -6.85 -9.63
N VAL A 46 -6.33 -5.74 -8.98
CA VAL A 46 -5.70 -5.72 -7.66
C VAL A 46 -6.59 -4.99 -6.66
N SER A 47 -7.04 -5.68 -5.61
CA SER A 47 -7.74 -5.05 -4.48
C SER A 47 -6.72 -4.42 -3.53
N TYR A 48 -6.58 -3.10 -3.59
CA TYR A 48 -5.47 -2.39 -2.97
C TYR A 48 -5.94 -1.53 -1.80
N HIS A 49 -5.48 -1.86 -0.59
CA HIS A 49 -5.70 -1.07 0.62
C HIS A 49 -4.65 0.05 0.72
N ALA A 50 -5.13 1.29 0.65
CA ALA A 50 -4.31 2.47 0.85
C ALA A 50 -4.03 2.67 2.35
N SER A 51 -2.77 2.56 2.75
CA SER A 51 -2.40 2.66 4.16
C SER A 51 -2.67 4.06 4.73
N CYS A 52 -3.02 4.13 6.02
CA CYS A 52 -3.35 5.40 6.67
C CYS A 52 -2.19 6.40 6.64
N HIS A 53 -0.94 5.92 6.74
CA HIS A 53 0.24 6.79 6.80
C HIS A 53 0.60 7.40 5.45
N LEU A 54 0.24 6.75 4.33
CA LEU A 54 0.36 7.38 3.00
C LEU A 54 -0.49 8.64 2.89
N ARG A 55 -1.67 8.65 3.53
CA ARG A 55 -2.52 9.85 3.57
C ARG A 55 -1.87 10.98 4.38
N VAL A 56 -1.23 10.65 5.50
CA VAL A 56 -0.51 11.62 6.34
C VAL A 56 0.73 12.18 5.61
N GLN A 57 1.37 11.36 4.76
CA GLN A 57 2.48 11.80 3.91
C GLN A 57 2.02 12.77 2.80
N ASN A 58 0.72 12.85 2.50
CA ASN A 58 0.12 13.80 1.57
C ASN A 58 0.74 13.77 0.15
N MET A 59 1.08 12.57 -0.33
CA MET A 59 1.71 12.33 -1.64
C MET A 59 0.74 11.79 -2.70
N GLY A 60 -0.54 11.61 -2.34
CA GLY A 60 -1.52 10.95 -3.20
C GLY A 60 -1.29 9.44 -3.31
N TYR A 61 -1.92 8.80 -4.31
CA TYR A 61 -1.88 7.34 -4.48
C TYR A 61 -0.80 6.92 -5.49
N LYS A 62 0.47 7.23 -5.19
CA LYS A 62 1.59 6.94 -6.11
C LYS A 62 1.74 5.45 -6.45
N THR A 63 1.46 4.58 -5.49
CA THR A 63 1.39 3.14 -5.73
C THR A 63 0.35 2.77 -6.78
N ARG A 64 -0.84 3.39 -6.71
CA ARG A 64 -1.89 3.20 -7.71
C ARG A 64 -1.48 3.72 -9.07
N GLU A 65 -0.99 4.96 -9.12
CA GLU A 65 -0.52 5.58 -10.35
C GLU A 65 0.54 4.70 -11.04
N LEU A 66 1.50 4.16 -10.28
CA LEU A 66 2.54 3.30 -10.82
C LEU A 66 2.01 1.96 -11.34
N LEU A 67 1.22 1.25 -10.53
CA LEU A 67 0.76 -0.09 -10.91
C LEU A 67 -0.27 -0.06 -12.05
N GLU A 68 -1.09 0.99 -12.16
CA GLU A 68 -2.02 1.17 -13.29
C GLU A 68 -1.30 1.56 -14.61
N MET A 69 0.02 1.84 -14.60
CA MET A 69 0.81 1.92 -15.84
C MET A 69 1.14 0.54 -16.43
N ILE A 70 1.02 -0.53 -15.65
CA ILE A 70 1.21 -1.90 -16.15
C ILE A 70 0.03 -2.24 -17.07
N PRO A 71 0.26 -2.77 -18.28
CA PRO A 71 -0.81 -3.13 -19.20
C PRO A 71 -1.86 -4.04 -18.56
N ASP A 72 -3.12 -3.83 -18.92
CA ASP A 72 -4.27 -4.61 -18.47
C ASP A 72 -4.37 -4.75 -16.93
N THR A 73 -3.92 -3.75 -16.19
CA THR A 73 -3.93 -3.72 -14.73
C THR A 73 -4.87 -2.65 -14.20
N ARG A 74 -5.72 -3.01 -13.23
CA ARG A 74 -6.65 -2.10 -12.56
C ARG A 74 -6.52 -2.24 -11.05
N LEU A 75 -6.48 -1.12 -10.34
CA LEU A 75 -6.48 -1.10 -8.88
C LEU A 75 -7.83 -0.67 -8.32
N ASP A 76 -8.44 -1.55 -7.52
CA ASP A 76 -9.62 -1.26 -6.74
C ASP A 76 -9.22 -0.76 -5.35
N LEU A 77 -9.27 0.56 -5.18
CA LEU A 77 -8.78 1.26 -3.99
C LEU A 77 -9.70 1.08 -2.77
N ILE A 78 -9.12 0.75 -1.62
CA ILE A 78 -9.80 0.68 -0.32
C ILE A 78 -9.20 1.71 0.64
N GLU A 79 -9.89 2.84 0.81
CA GLU A 79 -9.50 3.95 1.69
C GLU A 79 -10.21 3.86 3.06
N ARG A 80 -9.87 2.83 3.83
CA ARG A 80 -10.42 2.60 5.17
C ARG A 80 -9.32 2.09 6.10
N CYS A 81 -9.42 2.41 7.39
CA CYS A 81 -8.46 1.91 8.37
C CYS A 81 -8.50 0.38 8.45
N SER A 82 -7.33 -0.26 8.38
CA SER A 82 -7.19 -1.70 8.63
C SER A 82 -7.37 -2.08 10.10
N GLY A 83 -7.37 -1.11 11.01
CA GLY A 83 -7.43 -1.34 12.45
C GLY A 83 -6.13 -1.87 13.05
N HIS A 84 -5.05 -1.98 12.27
CA HIS A 84 -3.79 -2.57 12.73
C HIS A 84 -3.12 -1.76 13.86
N ASP A 85 -2.92 -0.46 13.64
CA ASP A 85 -2.41 0.50 14.65
C ASP A 85 -1.20 0.00 15.48
N GLY A 86 -0.17 -0.48 14.78
CA GLY A 86 1.06 -1.00 15.39
C GLY A 86 0.81 -2.18 16.33
N THR A 87 1.22 -2.05 17.59
CA THR A 87 1.07 -3.15 18.57
C THR A 87 -0.36 -3.31 19.06
N TYR A 88 -1.27 -2.37 18.79
CA TYR A 88 -2.65 -2.43 19.24
C TYR A 88 -3.35 -3.69 18.74
N ALA A 89 -3.28 -3.99 17.44
CA ALA A 89 -3.98 -5.12 16.85
C ALA A 89 -3.50 -6.50 17.32
N VAL A 90 -2.26 -6.61 17.81
CA VAL A 90 -1.67 -7.90 18.22
C VAL A 90 -1.82 -8.16 19.72
N LYS A 91 -2.25 -7.17 20.50
CA LYS A 91 -2.54 -7.34 21.93
C LYS A 91 -3.85 -8.09 22.11
N THR A 92 -3.82 -9.12 22.97
CA THR A 92 -4.98 -9.98 23.24
C THR A 92 -6.22 -9.18 23.66
N GLU A 93 -6.02 -8.11 24.43
CA GLU A 93 -7.09 -7.23 24.93
C GLU A 93 -7.80 -6.45 23.83
N PHE A 94 -7.13 -6.21 22.70
CA PHE A 94 -7.60 -5.30 21.65
C PHE A 94 -7.80 -5.97 20.29
N HIS A 95 -7.28 -7.18 20.10
CA HIS A 95 -7.33 -7.89 18.82
C HIS A 95 -8.76 -7.99 18.26
N ALA A 96 -9.74 -8.37 19.08
CA ALA A 96 -11.13 -8.47 18.64
C ALA A 96 -11.72 -7.12 18.17
N ILE A 97 -11.33 -6.02 18.82
CA ILE A 97 -11.76 -4.66 18.44
C ILE A 97 -11.09 -4.25 17.12
N SER A 98 -9.79 -4.51 17.00
CA SER A 98 -9.03 -4.28 15.78
C SER A 98 -9.62 -5.03 14.58
N MET A 99 -9.97 -6.32 14.74
CA MET A 99 -10.63 -7.11 13.69
C MET A 99 -12.02 -6.56 13.34
N LYS A 100 -12.78 -6.06 14.32
CA LYS A 100 -14.07 -5.38 14.07
C LYS A 100 -13.89 -4.12 13.22
N ILE A 101 -12.82 -3.36 13.43
CA ILE A 101 -12.46 -2.19 12.61
C ILE A 101 -12.05 -2.62 11.20
N CYS A 102 -11.29 -3.71 11.06
CA CYS A 102 -10.83 -4.25 9.78
C CYS A 102 -11.96 -4.83 8.91
N LYS A 103 -13.06 -5.29 9.52
CA LYS A 103 -14.17 -6.01 8.85
C LYS A 103 -14.67 -5.37 7.53
N PRO A 104 -14.87 -4.05 7.41
CA PRO A 104 -15.29 -3.44 6.15
C PRO A 104 -14.23 -3.55 5.05
N VAL A 105 -12.93 -3.53 5.40
CA VAL A 105 -11.82 -3.72 4.45
C VAL A 105 -11.80 -5.16 3.96
N ILE A 106 -11.88 -6.12 4.89
CA ILE A 106 -11.97 -7.56 4.59
C ILE A 106 -13.11 -7.86 3.62
N ASN A 107 -14.31 -7.33 3.90
CA ASN A 107 -15.47 -7.52 3.04
C ASN A 107 -15.25 -6.98 1.61
N LYS A 108 -14.59 -5.83 1.47
CA LYS A 108 -14.26 -5.27 0.15
C LYS A 108 -13.28 -6.15 -0.61
N VAL A 109 -12.25 -6.67 0.07
CA VAL A 109 -11.30 -7.62 -0.55
C VAL A 109 -12.02 -8.88 -1.02
N LYS A 110 -12.90 -9.47 -0.19
CA LYS A 110 -13.71 -10.65 -0.58
C LYS A 110 -14.63 -10.36 -1.78
N GLN A 111 -15.22 -9.17 -1.83
CA GLN A 111 -16.15 -8.77 -2.91
C GLN A 111 -15.44 -8.45 -4.22
N ALA A 112 -14.20 -7.93 -4.16
CA ALA A 112 -13.47 -7.53 -5.35
C ALA A 112 -13.21 -8.69 -6.31
N LYS A 113 -13.08 -9.93 -5.80
CA LYS A 113 -12.71 -11.12 -6.57
C LYS A 113 -11.49 -10.84 -7.47
N ALA A 114 -10.55 -10.08 -6.91
CA ALA A 114 -9.35 -9.61 -7.58
C ALA A 114 -8.32 -10.73 -7.69
N ASP A 115 -7.45 -10.64 -8.68
CA ASP A 115 -6.32 -11.56 -8.88
C ASP A 115 -5.32 -11.45 -7.72
N TYR A 116 -5.15 -10.24 -7.21
CA TYR A 116 -4.29 -9.95 -6.05
C TYR A 116 -4.98 -9.02 -5.06
N TYR A 117 -4.52 -9.05 -3.81
CA TYR A 117 -4.85 -8.02 -2.82
C TYR A 117 -3.61 -7.63 -2.01
N GLY A 118 -3.59 -6.41 -1.47
CA GLY A 118 -2.41 -5.95 -0.75
C GLY A 118 -2.46 -4.53 -0.21
N SER A 119 -1.35 -4.10 0.39
CA SER A 119 -1.14 -2.74 0.92
C SER A 119 0.34 -2.41 0.98
N ASP A 120 0.71 -1.12 0.91
CA ASP A 120 2.09 -0.66 1.17
C ASP A 120 2.50 -0.84 2.63
N CYS A 121 1.54 -1.08 3.53
CA CYS A 121 1.83 -1.48 4.89
C CYS A 121 1.67 -3.01 4.97
N PRO A 122 2.77 -3.79 5.05
CA PRO A 122 2.69 -5.25 5.16
C PRO A 122 1.84 -5.68 6.35
N MET A 123 1.95 -4.95 7.46
CA MET A 123 1.16 -5.22 8.68
C MET A 123 -0.34 -5.04 8.44
N ALA A 124 -0.74 -4.03 7.67
CA ALA A 124 -2.15 -3.85 7.28
C ALA A 124 -2.61 -4.97 6.33
N GLY A 125 -1.76 -5.40 5.40
CA GLY A 125 -2.02 -6.55 4.54
C GLY A 125 -2.30 -7.82 5.35
N HIS A 126 -1.43 -8.16 6.29
CA HIS A 126 -1.61 -9.32 7.17
C HIS A 126 -2.78 -9.16 8.13
N GLN A 127 -3.09 -7.94 8.57
CA GLN A 127 -4.30 -7.69 9.36
C GLN A 127 -5.58 -8.00 8.59
N ILE A 128 -5.58 -7.76 7.27
CA ILE A 128 -6.70 -8.13 6.39
C ILE A 128 -6.74 -9.65 6.21
N GLU A 129 -5.58 -10.27 5.96
CA GLU A 129 -5.43 -11.72 5.83
C GLU A 129 -6.03 -12.48 7.03
N ASN A 130 -5.79 -12.00 8.26
CA ASN A 130 -6.35 -12.58 9.50
C ASN A 130 -7.88 -12.69 9.52
N GLY A 131 -8.60 -11.96 8.67
CA GLY A 131 -10.06 -12.02 8.54
C GLY A 131 -10.57 -12.67 7.26
N LEU A 132 -9.68 -13.13 6.38
CA LEU A 132 -10.02 -13.87 5.18
C LEU A 132 -10.16 -15.37 5.50
N ASP A 133 -10.81 -16.09 4.58
CA ASP A 133 -11.02 -17.53 4.73
C ASP A 133 -9.71 -18.28 4.43
N GLU A 134 -9.55 -19.47 5.04
CA GLU A 134 -8.38 -20.33 4.75
C GLU A 134 -8.28 -20.60 3.25
N GLY A 135 -7.09 -20.37 2.68
CA GLY A 135 -6.84 -20.53 1.23
C GLY A 135 -7.05 -19.26 0.39
N ALA A 136 -7.41 -18.11 0.99
CA ALA A 136 -7.50 -16.82 0.28
C ALA A 136 -6.15 -16.29 -0.24
N GLY A 137 -5.03 -16.94 0.12
CA GLY A 137 -3.68 -16.54 -0.27
C GLY A 137 -3.15 -15.38 0.57
N ALA A 138 -1.83 -15.18 0.54
CA ALA A 138 -1.15 -14.13 1.26
C ALA A 138 -1.31 -12.75 0.58
N PRO A 139 -1.30 -11.64 1.35
CA PRO A 139 -1.30 -10.30 0.78
C PRO A 139 -0.01 -10.04 0.02
N HIS A 140 -0.11 -9.34 -1.11
CA HIS A 140 1.04 -8.97 -1.92
C HIS A 140 1.42 -7.51 -1.67
N HIS A 141 2.64 -7.27 -1.20
CA HIS A 141 3.17 -5.92 -1.16
C HIS A 141 3.28 -5.36 -2.60
N PRO A 142 2.98 -4.07 -2.85
CA PRO A 142 3.05 -3.49 -4.19
C PRO A 142 4.40 -3.66 -4.90
N MET A 143 5.52 -3.67 -4.17
CA MET A 143 6.84 -3.98 -4.75
C MET A 143 6.95 -5.42 -5.28
N THR A 144 6.26 -6.37 -4.64
CA THR A 144 6.18 -7.75 -5.12
C THR A 144 5.37 -7.83 -6.40
N LEU A 145 4.26 -7.10 -6.49
CA LEU A 145 3.45 -7.02 -7.70
C LEU A 145 4.25 -6.39 -8.85
N LEU A 146 4.99 -5.32 -8.58
CA LEU A 146 5.85 -4.69 -9.56
C LEU A 146 6.96 -5.65 -10.04
N ARG A 147 7.58 -6.41 -9.14
CA ARG A 147 8.55 -7.47 -9.48
C ARG A 147 7.94 -8.50 -10.44
N MET A 148 6.73 -8.97 -10.13
CA MET A 148 6.01 -9.93 -10.97
C MET A 148 5.70 -9.35 -12.35
N ALA A 149 5.28 -8.09 -12.42
CA ALA A 149 5.04 -7.40 -13.68
C ALA A 149 6.29 -7.31 -14.57
N TYR A 150 7.49 -7.18 -13.99
CA TYR A 150 8.75 -7.27 -14.73
C TYR A 150 9.16 -8.71 -15.11
N GLY A 151 8.41 -9.73 -14.67
CA GLY A 151 8.77 -11.14 -14.88
C GLY A 151 9.97 -11.61 -14.04
N LEU A 152 10.24 -10.92 -12.91
CA LEU A 152 11.33 -11.22 -11.98
C LEU A 152 10.86 -12.08 -10.80
#